data_AF-A0AAJ7NEZ6-F1
#
_entry.id   AF-A0AAJ7NEZ6-F1
#
_cell.length_a   1.000
_cell.length_b   1.000
_cell.length_c   1.000
_cell.angle_alpha   90.00
_cell.angle_beta   90.00
_cell.angle_gamma   90.00
#
_symmetry.space_group_name_H-M   'P 1'
#
loop_
_entity.id
_entity.type
_entity.pdbx_description
1 polymer ?
#
loop_
_entity_poly.entity_id
_entity_poly.type
_entity_poly.pdbx_seq_one_letter_code
_entity_poly.pdbx_strand_id
1 'polypeptide(L)'
;MANALGAVDWEDLRRQARHLENEIDAKLVAFSKLGINSGSKLVNTDEVPLLDEEHVFENMASEIEALLAKLMSINERMSELQPNGAAMLHTMQRHKDILKDYKLEFNKIRNNFAARRDREDLLGSVRKEIDVSGLNRREMYMKENQHIQASDRLLNDQISIAVETREHLMTQRQTFKRIQTRLNDISNRFPAVNSLVQRINLRKRRDSLILGLIIGFCTFLMLLYAFH
;
A
#
# COMPACT_ATOMS: atom_id res chain seq x y z
N MET A 1 29.91 23.39 14.11
CA MET A 1 30.30 22.84 12.79
C MET A 1 30.08 21.33 12.67
N ALA A 2 30.26 20.52 13.74
CA ALA A 2 30.00 19.08 13.72
C ALA A 2 28.54 18.67 13.38
N ASN A 3 27.55 19.46 13.78
CA ASN A 3 26.12 19.13 13.56
C ASN A 3 25.68 19.24 12.08
N ALA A 4 26.38 20.05 11.26
CA ALA A 4 26.06 20.20 9.84
C ALA A 4 26.60 19.02 9.01
N LEU A 5 27.77 18.48 9.37
CA LEU A 5 28.37 17.30 8.72
C LEU A 5 27.57 16.02 9.01
N GLY A 6 27.10 15.84 10.24
CA GLY A 6 26.23 14.71 10.59
C GLY A 6 24.84 14.76 9.93
N ALA A 7 24.32 15.96 9.63
CA ALA A 7 23.06 16.13 8.92
C ALA A 7 23.17 15.79 7.42
N VAL A 8 24.31 16.09 6.79
CA VAL A 8 24.59 15.73 5.39
C VAL A 8 24.81 14.21 5.26
N ASP A 9 25.58 13.61 6.16
CA ASP A 9 25.81 12.15 6.20
C ASP A 9 24.50 11.37 6.43
N TRP A 10 23.62 11.87 7.32
CA TRP A 10 22.29 11.30 7.54
C TRP A 10 21.40 11.35 6.30
N GLU A 11 21.34 12.48 5.60
CA GLU A 11 20.50 12.62 4.41
C GLU A 11 21.00 11.74 3.25
N ASP A 12 22.32 11.60 3.11
CA ASP A 12 22.95 10.73 2.13
C ASP A 12 22.66 9.25 2.41
N LEU A 13 22.79 8.80 3.67
CA LEU A 13 22.43 7.44 4.08
C LEU A 13 20.94 7.17 3.83
N ARG A 14 20.07 8.12 4.16
CA ARG A 14 18.62 8.01 3.91
C ARG A 14 18.31 7.88 2.42
N ARG A 15 18.99 8.65 1.57
CA ARG A 15 18.83 8.59 0.11
C ARG A 15 19.29 7.24 -0.44
N GLN A 16 20.42 6.72 0.05
CA GLN A 16 20.94 5.42 -0.35
C GLN A 16 20.02 4.28 0.10
N ALA A 17 19.49 4.31 1.33
CA ALA A 17 18.54 3.32 1.81
C ALA A 17 17.29 3.29 0.93
N ARG A 18 16.68 4.45 0.62
CA ARG A 18 15.52 4.50 -0.29
C ARG A 18 15.81 3.95 -1.68
N HIS A 19 17.02 4.18 -2.19
CA HIS A 19 17.43 3.64 -3.48
C HIS A 19 17.51 2.12 -3.45
N LEU A 20 18.16 1.55 -2.42
CA LEU A 20 18.23 0.10 -2.22
C LEU A 20 16.84 -0.51 -1.96
N GLU A 21 15.96 0.16 -1.21
CA GLU A 21 14.60 -0.30 -0.98
C GLU A 21 13.82 -0.44 -2.28
N ASN A 22 13.91 0.55 -3.18
CA ASN A 22 13.26 0.48 -4.49
C ASN A 22 13.84 -0.62 -5.38
N GLU A 23 15.15 -0.84 -5.33
CA GLU A 23 15.82 -1.90 -6.10
C GLU A 23 15.43 -3.30 -5.58
N ILE A 24 15.39 -3.47 -4.25
CA ILE A 24 14.97 -4.71 -3.60
C ILE A 24 13.51 -5.00 -3.93
N ASP A 25 12.61 -4.00 -3.88
CA ASP A 25 11.20 -4.18 -4.22
C ASP A 25 11.02 -4.63 -5.68
N ALA A 26 11.69 -3.95 -6.63
CA ALA A 26 11.65 -4.34 -8.04
C ALA A 26 12.15 -5.77 -8.29
N LYS A 27 13.24 -6.16 -7.63
CA LYS A 27 13.79 -7.53 -7.74
C LYS A 27 12.94 -8.56 -7.02
N LEU A 28 12.35 -8.26 -5.86
CA LEU A 28 11.41 -9.15 -5.17
C LEU A 28 10.17 -9.43 -6.02
N VAL A 29 9.64 -8.42 -6.72
CA VAL A 29 8.52 -8.62 -7.66
C VAL A 29 8.94 -9.55 -8.82
N ALA A 30 10.12 -9.36 -9.40
CA ALA A 30 10.64 -10.25 -10.44
C ALA A 30 10.88 -11.68 -9.92
N PHE A 31 11.44 -11.81 -8.74
CA PHE A 31 11.73 -13.07 -8.04
C PHE A 31 10.45 -13.83 -7.69
N SER A 32 9.42 -13.12 -7.23
CA SER A 32 8.09 -13.67 -6.98
C SER A 32 7.44 -14.20 -8.26
N LYS A 33 7.54 -13.45 -9.37
CA LYS A 33 7.04 -13.89 -10.68
C LYS A 33 7.74 -15.15 -11.18
N LEU A 34 9.05 -15.24 -11.01
CA LEU A 34 9.81 -16.45 -11.36
C LEU A 34 9.35 -17.63 -10.51
N GLY A 35 9.22 -17.43 -9.19
CA GLY A 35 8.70 -18.45 -8.28
C GLY A 35 7.29 -18.94 -8.62
N ILE A 36 6.40 -18.07 -9.11
CA ILE A 36 5.01 -18.42 -9.49
C ILE A 36 4.93 -19.07 -10.88
N ASN A 37 5.66 -18.55 -11.86
CA ASN A 37 5.50 -18.93 -13.27
C ASN A 37 6.11 -20.30 -13.61
N SER A 38 7.12 -20.80 -12.88
CA SER A 38 7.64 -22.16 -13.12
C SER A 38 6.58 -23.25 -12.93
N GLY A 39 5.54 -23.02 -12.11
CA GLY A 39 4.44 -23.99 -11.92
C GLY A 39 3.44 -24.09 -13.08
N SER A 40 3.42 -23.13 -14.02
CA SER A 40 2.43 -23.09 -15.11
C SER A 40 2.90 -23.76 -16.41
N LYS A 41 4.16 -24.19 -16.51
CA LYS A 41 4.74 -24.81 -17.72
C LYS A 41 4.51 -26.32 -17.85
N LEU A 42 3.66 -26.92 -17.01
CA LEU A 42 3.42 -28.37 -16.98
C LEU A 42 2.60 -28.92 -18.18
N VAL A 43 2.42 -28.16 -19.26
CA VAL A 43 1.57 -28.57 -20.41
C VAL A 43 2.30 -28.62 -21.75
N ASN A 44 3.46 -27.99 -21.93
CA ASN A 44 4.18 -28.06 -23.21
C ASN A 44 5.47 -28.85 -23.06
N THR A 45 5.38 -30.12 -23.46
CA THR A 45 6.50 -30.93 -23.97
C THR A 45 7.23 -30.17 -25.07
N ASP A 46 8.34 -29.54 -24.73
CA ASP A 46 9.52 -29.42 -25.58
C ASP A 46 10.73 -29.20 -24.66
N GLU A 47 11.73 -30.06 -24.80
CA GLU A 47 12.98 -30.06 -24.05
C GLU A 47 13.71 -28.71 -24.19
N VAL A 48 13.55 -27.83 -23.20
CA VAL A 48 14.42 -26.65 -23.01
C VAL A 48 14.72 -26.53 -21.50
N PRO A 49 15.99 -26.30 -21.10
CA PRO A 49 16.52 -26.82 -19.84
C PRO A 49 15.89 -26.21 -18.57
N LEU A 50 15.25 -27.06 -17.75
CA LEU A 50 14.84 -26.76 -16.37
C LEU A 50 16.00 -26.22 -15.50
N LEU A 51 17.24 -26.60 -15.84
CA LEU A 51 18.45 -26.11 -15.18
C LEU A 51 18.64 -24.60 -15.35
N ASP A 52 18.19 -24.02 -16.46
CA ASP A 52 18.39 -22.59 -16.73
C ASP A 52 17.49 -21.72 -15.83
N GLU A 53 16.27 -22.17 -15.52
CA GLU A 53 15.38 -21.46 -14.58
C GLU A 53 15.85 -21.54 -13.13
N GLU A 54 16.38 -22.69 -12.70
CA GLU A 54 16.94 -22.87 -11.36
C GLU A 54 18.18 -22.00 -11.15
N HIS A 55 19.11 -21.99 -12.11
CA HIS A 55 20.28 -21.13 -12.06
C HIS A 55 19.90 -19.64 -12.08
N VAL A 56 18.91 -19.24 -12.87
CA VAL A 56 18.40 -17.86 -12.88
C VAL A 56 17.74 -17.49 -11.55
N PHE A 57 17.02 -18.42 -10.94
CA PHE A 57 16.41 -18.24 -9.61
C PHE A 57 17.48 -18.06 -8.53
N GLU A 58 18.46 -18.96 -8.45
CA GLU A 58 19.55 -18.88 -7.48
C GLU A 58 20.41 -17.62 -7.65
N ASN A 59 20.70 -17.23 -8.89
CA ASN A 59 21.42 -15.98 -9.18
C ASN A 59 20.66 -14.75 -8.68
N MET A 60 19.35 -14.70 -8.94
CA MET A 60 18.50 -13.61 -8.46
C MET A 60 18.35 -13.62 -6.94
N ALA A 61 18.30 -14.80 -6.33
CA ALA A 61 18.28 -14.96 -4.88
C ALA A 61 19.56 -14.40 -4.25
N SER A 62 20.73 -14.76 -4.79
CA SER A 62 22.03 -14.25 -4.34
C SER A 62 22.14 -12.73 -4.46
N GLU A 63 21.63 -12.16 -5.57
CA GLU A 63 21.63 -10.72 -5.78
C GLU A 63 20.74 -9.98 -4.77
N ILE A 64 19.56 -10.52 -4.47
CA ILE A 64 18.66 -9.97 -3.44
C ILE A 64 19.29 -10.07 -2.05
N GLU A 65 19.94 -11.19 -1.71
CA GLU A 65 20.67 -11.34 -0.44
C GLU A 65 21.78 -10.29 -0.31
N ALA A 66 22.54 -10.03 -1.38
CA ALA A 66 23.57 -9.00 -1.40
C ALA A 66 22.99 -7.59 -1.19
N LEU A 67 21.84 -7.27 -1.80
CA LEU A 67 21.17 -5.99 -1.60
C LEU A 67 20.60 -5.83 -0.18
N LEU A 68 20.01 -6.90 0.37
CA LEU A 68 19.53 -6.92 1.76
C LEU A 68 20.67 -6.73 2.76
N ALA A 69 21.84 -7.32 2.50
CA ALA A 69 23.04 -7.13 3.32
C ALA A 69 23.54 -5.68 3.25
N LYS A 70 23.54 -5.06 2.06
CA LYS A 70 23.87 -3.63 1.90
C LYS A 70 22.89 -2.74 2.65
N LEU A 71 21.58 -2.97 2.53
CA LEU A 71 20.55 -2.19 3.23
C LEU A 71 20.68 -2.35 4.75
N MET A 72 21.04 -3.54 5.24
CA MET A 72 21.35 -3.75 6.66
C MET A 72 22.54 -2.90 7.12
N SER A 73 23.65 -2.91 6.39
CA SER A 73 24.83 -2.11 6.73
C SER A 73 24.51 -0.60 6.75
N ILE A 74 23.69 -0.12 5.81
CA ILE A 74 23.24 1.28 5.81
C ILE A 74 22.34 1.57 7.02
N ASN A 75 21.44 0.66 7.37
CA ASN A 75 20.59 0.80 8.55
C ASN A 75 21.39 0.78 9.87
N GLU A 76 22.47 0.00 9.94
CA GLU A 76 23.39 -0.02 11.08
C GLU A 76 24.16 1.30 11.19
N ARG A 77 24.74 1.80 10.10
CA ARG A 77 25.40 3.12 10.04
C ARG A 77 24.45 4.26 10.40
N MET A 78 23.20 4.19 9.95
CA MET A 78 22.14 5.11 10.38
C MET A 78 21.86 5.01 11.89
N SER A 79 21.96 3.81 12.46
CA SER A 79 21.76 3.55 13.89
C SER A 79 22.91 4.01 14.79
N GLU A 80 24.12 4.16 14.25
CA GLU A 80 25.29 4.72 14.93
C GLU A 80 25.21 6.25 15.06
N LEU A 81 24.46 6.91 14.18
CA LEU A 81 24.21 8.34 14.26
C LEU A 81 23.25 8.65 15.42
N GLN A 82 23.63 9.61 16.26
CA GLN A 82 22.82 10.01 17.42
C GLN A 82 21.50 10.66 16.93
N PRO A 83 20.32 10.18 17.36
CA PRO A 83 19.05 10.63 16.80
C PRO A 83 18.76 12.09 17.17
N ASN A 84 18.78 12.98 16.17
CA ASN A 84 18.46 14.40 16.30
C ASN A 84 16.94 14.66 16.30
N GLY A 85 16.20 13.99 17.20
CA GLY A 85 14.77 14.18 17.43
C GLY A 85 13.87 13.03 16.96
N ALA A 86 12.58 13.13 17.31
CA ALA A 86 11.60 12.04 17.13
C ALA A 86 11.37 11.63 15.67
N ALA A 87 11.49 12.57 14.71
CA ALA A 87 11.31 12.29 13.29
C ALA A 87 12.43 11.39 12.72
N MET A 88 13.68 11.60 13.18
CA MET A 88 14.82 10.77 12.79
C MET A 88 14.67 9.36 13.34
N LEU A 89 14.32 9.23 14.63
CA LEU A 89 14.07 7.95 15.29
C LEU A 89 12.96 7.14 14.61
N HIS A 90 11.85 7.79 14.25
CA HIS A 90 10.76 7.12 13.52
C HIS A 90 11.20 6.67 12.12
N THR A 91 12.01 7.47 11.43
CA THR A 91 12.53 7.11 10.10
C THR A 91 13.48 5.92 10.16
N MET A 92 14.38 5.88 11.16
CA MET A 92 15.28 4.75 11.41
C MET A 92 14.51 3.47 11.71
N GLN A 93 13.50 3.57 12.56
CA GLN A 93 12.65 2.42 12.91
C GLN A 93 11.92 1.90 11.68
N ARG A 94 11.35 2.79 10.87
CA ARG A 94 10.69 2.40 9.61
C ARG A 94 11.63 1.67 8.67
N HIS A 95 12.86 2.12 8.48
CA HIS A 95 13.84 1.43 7.64
C HIS A 95 14.21 0.04 8.18
N LYS A 96 14.23 -0.15 9.52
CA LYS A 96 14.42 -1.48 10.15
C LYS A 96 13.23 -2.40 9.90
N ASP A 97 12.01 -1.87 10.03
CA ASP A 97 10.78 -2.63 9.80
C ASP A 97 10.68 -3.06 8.32
N ILE A 98 10.93 -2.15 7.37
CA ILE A 98 10.97 -2.45 5.93
C ILE A 98 11.99 -3.54 5.61
N LEU A 99 13.21 -3.45 6.15
CA LEU A 99 14.24 -4.48 5.95
C LEU A 99 13.77 -5.86 6.47
N LYS A 100 13.08 -5.90 7.62
CA LYS A 100 12.54 -7.13 8.18
C LYS A 100 11.46 -7.72 7.27
N ASP A 101 10.56 -6.89 6.76
CA ASP A 101 9.49 -7.32 5.86
C ASP A 101 10.05 -7.88 4.55
N TYR A 102 11.06 -7.22 3.95
CA TYR A 102 11.72 -7.74 2.75
C TYR A 102 12.41 -9.09 2.99
N LYS A 103 13.05 -9.29 4.15
CA LYS A 103 13.62 -10.60 4.50
C LYS A 103 12.56 -11.68 4.66
N LEU A 104 11.41 -11.35 5.25
CA LEU A 104 10.31 -12.30 5.42
C LEU A 104 9.75 -12.72 4.06
N GLU A 105 9.47 -11.76 3.18
CA GLU A 105 8.96 -12.04 1.83
C GLU A 105 9.99 -12.81 0.99
N PHE A 106 11.27 -12.44 1.06
CA PHE A 106 12.35 -13.20 0.40
C PHE A 106 12.37 -14.67 0.82
N ASN A 107 12.37 -14.94 2.13
CA ASN A 107 12.39 -16.31 2.65
C ASN A 107 11.12 -17.07 2.28
N LYS A 108 9.96 -16.41 2.28
CA LYS A 108 8.70 -17.01 1.87
C LYS A 108 8.72 -17.44 0.41
N ILE A 109 9.24 -16.60 -0.50
CA ILE A 109 9.38 -16.93 -1.93
C ILE A 109 10.38 -18.09 -2.09
N ARG A 110 11.52 -18.05 -1.40
CA ARG A 110 12.52 -19.13 -1.44
C ARG A 110 11.97 -20.47 -0.94
N ASN A 111 11.27 -20.47 0.19
CA ASN A 111 10.64 -21.68 0.74
C ASN A 111 9.55 -22.21 -0.20
N ASN A 112 8.81 -21.32 -0.86
CA ASN A 112 7.81 -21.72 -1.84
C ASN A 112 8.42 -22.37 -3.08
N PHE A 113 9.57 -21.86 -3.55
CA PHE A 113 10.34 -22.48 -4.64
C PHE A 113 10.90 -23.85 -4.23
N ALA A 114 11.54 -23.94 -3.06
CA ALA A 114 12.07 -25.21 -2.55
C ALA A 114 10.97 -26.28 -2.40
N ALA A 115 9.83 -25.93 -1.79
CA ALA A 115 8.70 -26.85 -1.65
C ALA A 115 8.11 -27.31 -3.00
N ARG A 116 8.19 -26.46 -4.04
CA ARG A 116 7.81 -26.84 -5.40
C ARG A 116 8.82 -27.77 -6.04
N ARG A 117 10.11 -27.46 -5.94
CA ARG A 117 11.20 -28.31 -6.41
C ARG A 117 11.09 -29.72 -5.82
N ASP A 118 10.92 -29.81 -4.50
CA ASP A 118 10.75 -31.08 -3.80
C ASP A 118 9.50 -31.84 -4.30
N ARG A 119 8.41 -31.13 -4.59
CA ARG A 119 7.20 -31.73 -5.18
C ARG A 119 7.44 -32.22 -6.61
N GLU A 120 8.19 -31.48 -7.42
CA GLU A 120 8.53 -31.89 -8.79
C GLU A 120 9.46 -33.10 -8.80
N ASP A 121 10.47 -33.16 -7.92
CA ASP A 121 11.33 -34.33 -7.76
C ASP A 121 10.51 -35.58 -7.41
N LEU A 122 9.53 -35.45 -6.51
CA LEU A 122 8.63 -36.54 -6.13
C LEU A 122 7.68 -36.95 -7.27
N LEU A 123 7.10 -35.99 -7.99
CA LEU A 123 6.15 -36.25 -9.09
C LEU A 123 6.84 -36.74 -10.37
N GLY A 124 8.07 -36.30 -10.64
CA GLY A 124 8.88 -36.77 -11.77
C GLY A 124 9.19 -38.26 -11.67
N SER A 125 9.48 -38.75 -10.46
CA SER A 125 9.64 -40.18 -10.18
C SER A 125 8.36 -40.98 -10.48
N VAL A 126 7.21 -40.50 -9.97
CA VAL A 126 5.92 -41.16 -10.15
C VAL A 126 5.44 -41.14 -11.61
N ARG A 127 5.66 -40.03 -12.34
CA ARG A 127 5.23 -39.91 -13.74
C ARG A 127 6.00 -40.88 -14.65
N LYS A 128 7.27 -41.17 -14.34
CA LYS A 128 8.09 -42.17 -15.02
C LYS A 128 7.59 -43.61 -14.77
N GLU A 129 6.99 -43.87 -13.62
CA GLU A 129 6.37 -45.16 -13.28
C GLU A 129 4.91 -45.31 -13.79
N ILE A 130 4.18 -44.21 -13.95
CA ILE A 130 2.78 -44.25 -14.44
C ILE A 130 2.71 -44.44 -15.97
N ASP A 131 3.69 -43.95 -16.73
CA ASP A 131 3.68 -44.05 -18.21
C ASP A 131 3.79 -45.50 -18.73
N VAL A 132 4.18 -46.45 -17.87
CA VAL A 132 4.25 -47.88 -18.20
C VAL A 132 2.95 -48.66 -17.95
N SER A 133 1.89 -48.07 -17.36
CA SER A 133 0.65 -48.80 -17.02
C SER A 133 -0.63 -48.13 -17.55
N GLY A 134 -1.34 -48.82 -18.43
CA GLY A 134 -2.59 -48.38 -19.10
C GLY A 134 -3.82 -48.12 -18.21
N LEU A 135 -3.67 -47.92 -16.90
CA LEU A 135 -4.71 -47.50 -15.95
C LEU A 135 -5.03 -46.00 -16.05
N ASN A 136 -4.17 -45.24 -16.73
CA ASN A 136 -4.14 -43.78 -16.78
C ASN A 136 -5.44 -43.13 -17.29
N ARG A 137 -6.18 -43.79 -18.20
CA ARG A 137 -7.38 -43.20 -18.80
C ARG A 137 -8.56 -43.11 -17.82
N ARG A 138 -8.77 -44.12 -16.96
CA ARG A 138 -9.90 -44.10 -15.99
C ARG A 138 -9.63 -43.16 -14.81
N GLU A 139 -8.40 -43.10 -14.35
CA GLU A 139 -7.99 -42.17 -13.30
C GLU A 139 -8.00 -40.71 -13.77
N MET A 140 -7.58 -40.46 -15.01
CA MET A 140 -7.70 -39.16 -15.66
C MET A 140 -9.16 -38.67 -15.70
N TYR A 141 -10.11 -39.51 -16.10
CA TYR A 141 -11.54 -39.15 -16.10
C TYR A 141 -12.11 -38.92 -14.70
N MET A 142 -11.68 -39.69 -13.69
CA MET A 142 -12.08 -39.47 -12.30
C MET A 142 -11.59 -38.11 -11.78
N LYS A 143 -10.33 -37.78 -12.07
CA LYS A 143 -9.71 -36.51 -11.70
C LYS A 143 -10.35 -35.33 -12.42
N GLU A 144 -10.65 -35.47 -13.71
CA GLU A 144 -11.39 -34.47 -14.49
C GLU A 144 -12.78 -34.22 -13.88
N ASN A 145 -13.52 -35.26 -13.52
CA ASN A 145 -14.82 -35.13 -12.89
C ASN A 145 -14.73 -34.40 -11.53
N GLN A 146 -13.69 -34.68 -10.73
CA GLN A 146 -13.44 -33.95 -9.48
C GLN A 146 -13.10 -32.47 -9.74
N HIS A 147 -12.32 -32.16 -10.77
CA HIS A 147 -12.03 -30.78 -11.16
C HIS A 147 -13.28 -30.03 -11.64
N ILE A 148 -14.17 -30.70 -12.39
CA ILE A 148 -15.46 -30.11 -12.81
C ILE A 148 -16.32 -29.79 -11.58
N GLN A 149 -16.46 -30.73 -10.63
CA GLN A 149 -17.23 -30.49 -9.41
C GLN A 149 -16.63 -29.36 -8.55
N ALA A 150 -15.30 -29.30 -8.45
CA ALA A 150 -14.64 -28.20 -7.75
C ALA A 150 -14.86 -26.86 -8.47
N SER A 151 -14.77 -26.83 -9.79
CA SER A 151 -15.04 -25.64 -10.59
C SER A 151 -16.48 -25.17 -10.45
N ASP A 152 -17.46 -26.09 -10.44
CA ASP A 152 -18.87 -25.76 -10.27
C ASP A 152 -19.14 -25.10 -8.90
N ARG A 153 -18.48 -25.57 -7.83
CA ARG A 153 -18.56 -24.94 -6.50
C ARG A 153 -17.98 -23.52 -6.50
N LEU A 154 -16.81 -23.32 -7.12
CA LEU A 154 -16.17 -22.01 -7.20
C LEU A 154 -16.99 -21.02 -8.05
N LEU A 155 -17.62 -21.49 -9.13
CA LEU A 155 -18.52 -20.68 -9.94
C LEU A 155 -19.75 -20.24 -9.14
N ASN A 156 -20.36 -21.15 -8.38
CA ASN A 156 -21.48 -20.81 -7.50
C ASN A 156 -21.10 -19.78 -6.43
N ASP A 157 -19.90 -19.88 -5.86
CA ASP A 157 -19.40 -18.90 -4.89
C ASP A 157 -19.17 -17.52 -5.54
N GLN A 158 -18.59 -17.47 -6.74
CA GLN A 158 -18.44 -16.23 -7.50
C GLN A 158 -19.79 -15.60 -7.88
N ILE A 159 -20.79 -16.42 -8.23
CA ILE A 159 -22.16 -15.94 -8.48
C ILE A 159 -22.73 -15.34 -7.20
N SER A 160 -22.54 -15.99 -6.05
CA SER A 160 -23.00 -15.48 -4.75
C SER A 160 -22.36 -14.13 -4.42
N ILE A 161 -21.02 -14.02 -4.54
CA ILE A 161 -20.27 -12.78 -4.29
C ILE A 161 -20.72 -11.66 -5.25
N ALA A 162 -20.96 -11.99 -6.53
CA ALA A 162 -21.44 -11.01 -7.52
C ALA A 162 -22.85 -10.49 -7.19
N VAL A 163 -23.75 -11.38 -6.74
CA VAL A 163 -25.11 -11.01 -6.31
C VAL A 163 -25.06 -10.11 -5.06
N GLU A 164 -24.25 -10.47 -4.07
CA GLU A 164 -24.04 -9.68 -2.84
C GLU A 164 -23.46 -8.29 -3.17
N THR A 165 -22.45 -8.24 -4.06
CA THR A 165 -21.85 -6.97 -4.50
C THR A 165 -22.88 -6.08 -5.22
N ARG A 166 -23.73 -6.67 -6.06
CA ARG A 166 -24.84 -5.95 -6.72
C ARG A 166 -25.80 -5.35 -5.70
N GLU A 167 -26.15 -6.10 -4.66
CA GLU A 167 -27.03 -5.63 -3.59
C GLU A 167 -26.39 -4.50 -2.78
N HIS A 168 -25.10 -4.61 -2.46
CA HIS A 168 -24.33 -3.54 -1.82
C HIS A 168 -24.30 -2.26 -2.66
N LEU A 169 -24.03 -2.36 -3.97
CA LEU A 169 -24.04 -1.20 -4.88
C LEU A 169 -25.43 -0.55 -4.97
N MET A 170 -26.50 -1.37 -5.00
CA MET A 170 -27.86 -0.86 -5.00
C MET A 170 -28.20 -0.12 -3.70
N THR A 171 -27.77 -0.65 -2.55
CA THR A 171 -27.93 -0.01 -1.24
C THR A 171 -27.12 1.29 -1.15
N GLN A 172 -25.88 1.30 -1.62
CA GLN A 172 -25.04 2.50 -1.70
C GLN A 172 -25.70 3.57 -2.58
N ARG A 173 -26.28 3.20 -3.73
CA ARG A 173 -27.03 4.14 -4.59
C ARG A 173 -28.20 4.79 -3.85
N GLN A 174 -28.94 4.04 -3.04
CA GLN A 174 -30.02 4.60 -2.23
C GLN A 174 -29.48 5.58 -1.18
N THR A 175 -28.36 5.26 -0.52
CA THR A 175 -27.68 6.16 0.42
C THR A 175 -27.21 7.44 -0.26
N PHE A 176 -26.60 7.37 -1.44
CA PHE A 176 -26.22 8.55 -2.22
C PHE A 176 -27.42 9.43 -2.59
N LYS A 177 -28.55 8.83 -2.98
CA LYS A 177 -29.78 9.60 -3.20
C LYS A 177 -30.23 10.33 -1.94
N ARG A 178 -30.16 9.70 -0.75
CA ARG A 178 -30.48 10.35 0.53
C ARG A 178 -29.49 11.48 0.87
N ILE A 179 -28.21 11.31 0.55
CA ILE A 179 -27.21 12.38 0.72
C ILE A 179 -27.52 13.54 -0.22
N GLN A 180 -27.84 13.25 -1.49
CA GLN A 180 -28.21 14.27 -2.47
C GLN A 180 -29.44 15.06 -2.04
N THR A 181 -30.48 14.41 -1.50
CA THR A 181 -31.65 15.12 -0.98
C THR A 181 -31.28 16.00 0.21
N ARG A 182 -30.48 15.50 1.16
CA ARG A 182 -30.01 16.31 2.30
C ARG A 182 -29.13 17.49 1.88
N LEU A 183 -28.26 17.30 0.88
CA LEU A 183 -27.46 18.39 0.31
C LEU A 183 -28.34 19.44 -0.36
N ASN A 184 -29.39 19.02 -1.08
CA ASN A 184 -30.36 19.93 -1.65
C ASN A 184 -31.12 20.70 -0.54
N ASP A 185 -31.52 20.04 0.54
CA ASP A 185 -32.16 20.69 1.70
C ASP A 185 -31.23 21.70 2.39
N ILE A 186 -29.93 21.39 2.49
CA ILE A 186 -28.91 22.32 3.02
C ILE A 186 -28.71 23.49 2.05
N SER A 187 -28.64 23.23 0.75
CA SER A 187 -28.53 24.26 -0.30
C SER A 187 -29.70 25.23 -0.22
N ASN A 188 -30.92 24.72 -0.02
CA ASN A 188 -32.13 25.53 0.17
C ASN A 188 -32.13 26.34 1.49
N ARG A 189 -31.37 25.91 2.51
CA ARG A 189 -31.22 26.63 3.80
C ARG A 189 -30.03 27.60 3.83
N PHE A 190 -29.08 27.47 2.91
CA PHE A 190 -27.91 28.34 2.80
C PHE A 190 -28.26 29.85 2.64
N PRO A 191 -29.30 30.25 1.87
CA PRO A 191 -29.75 31.65 1.80
C PRO A 191 -30.25 32.18 3.15
N ALA A 192 -30.93 31.33 3.94
CA ALA A 192 -31.44 31.70 5.26
C ALA A 192 -30.30 31.92 6.26
N VAL A 193 -29.26 31.08 6.22
CA VAL A 193 -28.05 31.24 7.05
C VAL A 193 -27.29 32.52 6.65
N ASN A 194 -27.16 32.81 5.36
CA ASN A 194 -26.55 34.07 4.91
C ASN A 194 -27.34 35.30 5.39
N SER A 195 -28.68 35.23 5.39
CA SER A 195 -29.52 36.31 5.93
C SER A 195 -29.33 36.55 7.44
N LEU A 196 -29.09 35.47 8.21
CA LEU A 196 -28.80 35.55 9.65
C LEU A 196 -27.41 36.14 9.90
N VAL A 197 -26.39 35.71 9.14
CA VAL A 197 -25.03 36.25 9.21
C VAL A 197 -25.01 37.75 8.84
N GLN A 198 -25.75 38.14 7.80
CA GLN A 198 -25.89 39.55 7.42
C GLN A 198 -26.56 40.38 8.53
N ARG A 199 -27.62 39.87 9.16
CA ARG A 199 -28.29 40.55 10.29
C ARG A 199 -27.37 40.73 11.49
N ILE A 200 -26.53 39.74 11.80
CA ILE A 200 -25.54 39.82 12.89
C ILE A 200 -24.47 40.89 12.59
N ASN A 201 -23.92 40.89 11.36
CA ASN A 201 -22.92 41.89 10.95
C ASN A 201 -23.48 43.32 10.95
N LEU A 202 -24.75 43.51 10.59
CA LEU A 202 -25.39 44.84 10.63
C LEU A 202 -25.51 45.38 12.05
N ARG A 203 -25.85 44.55 13.05
CA ARG A 203 -25.95 44.99 14.44
C ARG A 203 -24.57 45.39 15.00
N LYS A 204 -23.54 44.57 14.73
CA LYS A 204 -22.16 44.86 15.14
C LYS A 204 -21.61 46.15 14.51
N ARG A 205 -22.00 46.44 13.25
CA ARG A 205 -21.61 47.68 12.56
C ARG A 205 -22.28 48.93 13.14
N ARG A 206 -23.55 48.83 13.56
CA ARG A 206 -24.26 49.94 14.23
C ARG A 206 -23.64 50.28 15.59
N ASP A 207 -23.34 49.27 16.40
CA ASP A 207 -22.74 49.47 17.73
C ASP A 207 -21.34 50.10 17.62
N SER A 208 -20.53 49.66 16.65
CA SER A 208 -19.21 50.26 16.38
C SER A 208 -19.28 51.70 15.89
N LEU A 209 -20.33 52.07 15.13
CA LEU A 209 -20.51 53.43 14.62
C LEU A 209 -20.93 54.39 15.76
N ILE A 210 -21.82 53.94 16.64
CA ILE A 210 -22.24 54.70 17.82
C ILE A 210 -21.04 54.94 18.76
N LEU A 211 -20.26 53.89 19.04
CA LEU A 211 -19.09 53.99 19.89
C LEU A 211 -18.03 54.95 19.31
N GLY A 212 -17.79 54.88 17.99
CA GLY A 212 -16.89 55.80 17.29
C GLY A 212 -17.35 57.26 17.35
N LEU A 213 -18.65 57.52 17.20
CA LEU A 213 -19.21 58.88 17.33
C LEU A 213 -19.03 59.44 18.74
N ILE A 214 -19.27 58.64 19.79
CA ILE A 214 -19.12 59.08 21.18
C ILE A 214 -17.66 59.43 21.47
N ILE A 215 -16.72 58.57 21.06
CA ILE A 215 -15.29 58.83 21.25
C ILE A 215 -14.86 60.09 20.49
N GLY A 216 -15.26 60.24 19.23
CA GLY A 216 -14.93 61.42 18.42
C GLY A 216 -15.52 62.72 18.97
N PHE A 217 -16.73 62.68 19.52
CA PHE A 217 -17.34 63.83 20.15
C PHE A 217 -16.63 64.23 21.46
N CYS A 218 -16.29 63.25 22.31
CA CYS A 218 -15.53 63.48 23.54
C CYS A 218 -14.13 64.05 23.25
N THR A 219 -13.42 63.54 22.25
CA THR A 219 -12.09 64.06 21.88
C THR A 219 -12.18 65.47 21.29
N PHE A 220 -13.21 65.78 20.50
CA PHE A 220 -13.45 67.11 19.97
C PHE A 220 -13.72 68.15 21.08
N LEU A 221 -14.56 67.81 22.07
CA LEU A 221 -14.83 68.67 23.22
C LEU A 221 -13.57 68.92 24.06
N MET A 222 -12.76 67.89 24.30
CA MET A 222 -11.49 68.04 25.02
C MET A 222 -10.51 68.97 24.28
N LEU A 223 -10.44 68.89 22.95
CA LEU A 223 -9.61 69.80 22.16
C LEU A 223 -10.12 71.24 22.21
N LEU A 224 -11.44 71.46 22.12
CA LEU A 224 -12.01 72.81 22.28
C LEU A 224 -11.71 73.40 23.66
N TYR A 225 -11.79 72.61 24.72
CA TYR A 225 -11.44 73.05 26.07
C TYR A 225 -9.93 73.30 26.26
N ALA A 226 -9.07 72.57 25.55
CA ALA A 226 -7.63 72.77 25.65
C ALA A 226 -7.14 74.01 24.88
N PHE A 227 -7.85 74.40 23.81
CA PHE A 227 -7.50 75.53 22.95
C PHE A 227 -8.28 76.83 23.24
N HIS A 228 -9.22 76.81 24.20
CA HIS A 228 -9.96 77.97 24.70
C HIS A 228 -9.73 78.12 26.20
#